data_AF-G0R478-F1
#
_entry.id   AF-G0R478-F1
#
_cell.length_a   1.000
_cell.length_b   1.000
_cell.length_c   1.000
_cell.angle_alpha   90.00
_cell.angle_beta   90.00
_cell.angle_gamma   90.00
#
_symmetry.space_group_name_H-M   'P 1'
#
loop_
_entity.id
_entity.type
_entity.pdbx_description
1 polymer ?
#
loop_
_entity_poly.entity_id
_entity_poly.type
_entity_poly.pdbx_seq_one_letter_code
_entity_poly.pdbx_strand_id
1 'polypeptide(L)'
;MTSIQNLDKQIAQLYQCKYLSELEVKLLCEKAKEILSQESNVQPVRSPVTICGDIHGQLYDLLELFKIGGKCPETNYLFTGDYVDRGFFIYFQIQIINYLYQGFSSIECVSLLFSLKVRYPDRIFLTRGNHESRTTTQVYGFYDESVRKYGNANVWKYFTEVFDYLPLTSLVEGKIFCLHGGLSPSLDTLDSIRQLDRVQEIPQEGPMCDLLWSDPDNISGFFFFLFYFFLFLFFRMEKIASRCRIYFRIRNI
;
A
#
# COMPACT_ATOMS: atom_id res chain seq x y z
N MET A 1 17.05 16.84 10.84
CA MET A 1 16.28 15.79 11.53
C MET A 1 14.91 16.34 11.88
N THR A 2 13.85 15.79 11.30
CA THR A 2 12.46 16.17 11.61
C THR A 2 12.14 15.74 13.03
N SER A 3 11.70 16.66 13.90
CA SER A 3 11.33 16.31 15.28
C SER A 3 10.01 15.54 15.31
N ILE A 4 9.85 14.64 16.29
CA ILE A 4 8.62 13.84 16.47
C ILE A 4 7.38 14.75 16.60
N GLN A 5 7.52 15.89 17.29
CA GLN A 5 6.47 16.91 17.42
C GLN A 5 6.01 17.52 16.09
N ASN A 6 6.84 17.49 15.04
CA ASN A 6 6.43 17.93 13.71
C ASN A 6 5.69 16.81 12.96
N LEU A 7 6.15 15.57 13.09
CA LEU A 7 5.49 14.40 12.49
C LEU A 7 4.08 14.19 13.04
N ASP A 8 3.87 14.33 14.35
CA ASP A 8 2.53 14.22 14.96
C ASP A 8 1.56 15.30 14.43
N LYS A 9 2.07 16.51 14.11
CA LYS A 9 1.27 17.58 13.46
C LYS A 9 0.94 17.25 12.01
N GLN A 10 1.90 16.71 11.25
CA GLN A 10 1.71 16.28 9.86
C GLN A 10 0.65 15.18 9.76
N ILE A 11 0.71 14.19 10.66
CA ILE A 11 -0.33 13.16 10.80
C ILE A 11 -1.70 13.79 11.09
N ALA A 12 -1.79 14.73 12.05
CA ALA A 12 -3.04 15.42 12.37
C ALA A 12 -3.59 16.26 11.21
N GLN A 13 -2.73 16.85 10.37
CA GLN A 13 -3.09 17.57 9.15
C GLN A 13 -3.65 16.63 8.07
N LEU A 14 -3.02 15.46 7.89
CA LEU A 14 -3.47 14.45 6.93
C LEU A 14 -4.82 13.82 7.32
N TYR A 15 -5.07 13.61 8.62
CA TYR A 15 -6.40 13.25 9.15
C TYR A 15 -7.48 14.33 8.91
N GLN A 16 -7.12 15.55 8.49
CA GLN A 16 -8.04 16.62 8.08
C GLN A 16 -8.14 16.76 6.55
N CYS A 17 -7.70 15.75 5.78
CA CYS A 17 -7.68 15.75 4.32
C CYS A 17 -6.86 16.90 3.70
N LYS A 18 -5.74 17.26 4.31
CA LYS A 18 -4.81 18.30 3.83
C LYS A 18 -3.46 17.67 3.51
N TYR A 19 -2.97 17.85 2.28
CA TYR A 19 -1.62 17.44 1.89
C TYR A 19 -0.54 18.26 2.61
N LEU A 20 0.67 17.70 2.69
CA LEU A 20 1.85 18.34 3.30
C LEU A 20 2.56 19.27 2.30
N SER A 21 3.41 20.18 2.76
CA SER A 21 4.25 20.97 1.85
C SER A 21 5.35 20.12 1.19
N GLU A 22 5.89 20.55 0.04
CA GLU A 22 6.91 19.79 -0.72
C GLU A 22 8.14 19.44 0.15
N LEU A 23 8.58 20.36 1.01
CA LEU A 23 9.70 20.14 1.93
C LEU A 23 9.39 19.05 2.98
N GLU A 24 8.16 19.03 3.48
CA GLU A 24 7.72 18.03 4.45
C GLU A 24 7.58 16.65 3.82
N VAL A 25 7.02 16.56 2.60
CA VAL A 25 7.01 15.33 1.79
C VAL A 25 8.44 14.82 1.57
N LYS A 26 9.36 15.70 1.16
CA LYS A 26 10.76 15.32 0.96
C LYS A 26 11.38 14.69 2.22
N LEU A 27 11.27 15.38 3.36
CA LEU A 27 11.81 14.91 4.64
C LEU A 27 11.13 13.63 5.14
N LEU A 28 9.84 13.45 4.85
CA LEU A 28 9.10 12.24 5.14
C LEU A 28 9.61 11.06 4.28
N CYS A 29 9.79 11.27 2.98
CA CYS A 29 10.30 10.26 2.05
C CYS A 29 11.75 9.86 2.40
N GLU A 30 12.62 10.80 2.74
CA GLU A 30 13.98 10.51 3.24
C GLU A 30 13.95 9.59 4.47
N LYS A 31 13.06 9.86 5.44
CA LYS A 31 12.90 9.04 6.64
C LYS A 31 12.22 7.70 6.39
N ALA A 32 11.27 7.62 5.46
CA ALA A 32 10.66 6.38 5.04
C ALA A 32 11.68 5.45 4.37
N LYS A 33 12.53 5.98 3.45
CA LYS A 33 13.62 5.21 2.81
C LYS A 33 14.61 4.65 3.84
N GLU A 34 15.00 5.45 4.85
CA GLU A 34 15.88 4.99 5.94
C GLU A 34 15.33 3.74 6.64
N ILE A 35 14.05 3.75 7.01
CA ILE A 35 13.38 2.61 7.68
C ILE A 35 13.19 1.44 6.71
N LEU A 36 12.58 1.67 5.55
CA LEU A 36 12.24 0.64 4.56
C LEU A 36 13.49 -0.06 4.00
N SER A 37 14.66 0.61 3.97
CA SER A 37 15.93 -0.01 3.56
C SER A 37 16.39 -1.15 4.47
N GLN A 38 15.95 -1.17 5.74
CA GLN A 38 16.29 -2.20 6.72
C GLN A 38 15.28 -3.37 6.73
N GLU A 39 14.17 -3.26 5.99
CA GLU A 39 13.13 -4.29 5.94
C GLU A 39 13.44 -5.37 4.89
N SER A 40 12.93 -6.58 5.12
CA SER A 40 13.13 -7.72 4.22
C SER A 40 12.08 -7.73 3.10
N ASN A 41 12.38 -8.31 1.93
CA ASN A 41 11.38 -8.53 0.88
C ASN A 41 10.21 -9.41 1.33
N VAL A 42 10.42 -10.24 2.37
CA VAL A 42 9.40 -11.05 3.04
C VAL A 42 9.28 -10.56 4.47
N GLN A 43 8.49 -9.52 4.70
CA GLN A 43 8.40 -8.85 5.99
C GLN A 43 7.70 -9.74 7.03
N PRO A 44 8.34 -10.10 8.16
CA PRO A 44 7.70 -10.88 9.21
C PRO A 44 6.72 -10.01 10.01
N VAL A 45 5.48 -10.47 10.16
CA VAL A 45 4.42 -9.73 10.87
C VAL A 45 3.86 -10.58 12.01
N ARG A 46 3.63 -9.96 13.18
CA ARG A 46 3.01 -10.61 14.35
C ARG A 46 1.54 -10.26 14.46
N SER A 47 0.76 -11.21 14.94
CA SER A 47 -0.64 -11.03 15.32
C SER A 47 -0.75 -10.36 16.73
N PRO A 48 -1.88 -9.70 17.03
CA PRO A 48 -2.97 -9.34 16.13
C PRO A 48 -2.52 -8.30 15.10
N VAL A 49 -3.06 -8.37 13.87
CA VAL A 49 -2.82 -7.38 12.81
C VAL A 49 -4.06 -7.30 11.91
N THR A 50 -4.42 -6.08 11.52
CA THR A 50 -5.45 -5.82 10.52
C THR A 50 -4.80 -5.80 9.14
N ILE A 51 -5.24 -6.68 8.24
CA ILE A 51 -4.71 -6.76 6.87
C ILE A 51 -5.62 -5.96 5.94
N CYS A 52 -5.03 -5.09 5.13
CA CYS A 52 -5.71 -4.15 4.25
C CYS A 52 -5.17 -4.29 2.83
N GLY A 53 -6.08 -4.38 1.86
CA GLY A 53 -5.73 -4.28 0.44
C GLY A 53 -5.63 -2.85 -0.05
N ASP A 54 -5.81 -2.73 -1.36
CA ASP A 54 -5.64 -1.53 -2.17
C ASP A 54 -6.48 -0.35 -1.63
N ILE A 55 -5.89 0.85 -1.70
CA ILE A 55 -6.47 2.11 -1.26
C ILE A 55 -6.77 3.04 -2.43
N HIS A 56 -5.97 3.01 -3.50
CA HIS A 56 -6.17 3.78 -4.74
C HIS A 56 -6.56 5.26 -4.52
N GLY A 57 -5.85 5.96 -3.63
CA GLY A 57 -6.12 7.36 -3.31
C GLY A 57 -7.49 7.66 -2.66
N GLN A 58 -8.24 6.64 -2.22
CA GLN A 58 -9.52 6.77 -1.52
C GLN A 58 -9.29 7.18 -0.05
N LEU A 59 -8.95 8.46 0.18
CA LEU A 59 -8.58 8.93 1.52
C LEU A 59 -9.70 8.79 2.56
N TYR A 60 -10.94 9.18 2.22
CA TYR A 60 -12.08 9.10 3.16
C TYR A 60 -12.32 7.68 3.66
N ASP A 61 -12.17 6.73 2.74
CA ASP A 61 -12.27 5.29 2.98
C ASP A 61 -11.13 4.77 3.86
N LEU A 62 -9.89 5.23 3.64
CA LEU A 62 -8.74 4.95 4.52
C LEU A 62 -8.94 5.56 5.93
N LEU A 63 -9.52 6.76 6.03
CA LEU A 63 -9.81 7.38 7.34
C LEU A 63 -10.91 6.62 8.10
N GLU A 64 -11.94 6.14 7.41
CA GLU A 64 -12.98 5.31 8.02
C GLU A 64 -12.42 3.94 8.43
N LEU A 65 -11.54 3.33 7.64
CA LEU A 65 -10.82 2.10 7.99
C LEU A 65 -10.07 2.22 9.32
N PHE A 66 -9.33 3.33 9.54
CA PHE A 66 -8.67 3.60 10.83
C PHE A 66 -9.66 3.90 11.96
N LYS A 67 -10.84 4.47 11.65
CA LYS A 67 -11.87 4.78 12.64
C LYS A 67 -12.57 3.53 13.17
N ILE A 68 -12.84 2.53 12.31
CA ILE A 68 -13.51 1.30 12.75
C ILE A 68 -12.49 0.21 13.19
N GLY A 69 -11.32 0.12 12.54
CA GLY A 69 -10.28 -0.84 12.92
C GLY A 69 -9.45 -0.45 14.16
N GLY A 70 -9.54 0.81 14.59
CA GLY A 70 -8.75 1.36 15.69
C GLY A 70 -7.46 2.04 15.20
N LYS A 71 -7.00 3.07 15.92
CA LYS A 71 -5.81 3.83 15.51
C LYS A 71 -4.51 3.14 15.95
N CYS A 72 -3.40 3.57 15.38
CA CYS A 72 -2.08 3.28 15.93
C CYS A 72 -1.76 4.27 17.07
N PRO A 73 -1.06 3.83 18.13
CA PRO A 73 -0.33 2.56 18.25
C PRO A 73 -1.12 1.35 18.75
N GLU A 74 -2.42 1.49 19.05
CA GLU A 74 -3.24 0.44 19.67
C GLU A 74 -3.49 -0.76 18.74
N THR A 75 -3.67 -0.50 17.44
CA THR A 75 -3.87 -1.52 16.39
C THR A 75 -2.63 -1.60 15.47
N ASN A 76 -2.22 -2.83 15.14
CA ASN A 76 -1.21 -3.10 14.10
C ASN A 76 -1.89 -3.21 12.73
N TYR A 77 -1.25 -2.71 11.66
CA TYR A 77 -1.75 -2.80 10.29
C TYR A 77 -0.71 -3.34 9.31
N LEU A 78 -1.17 -4.16 8.37
CA LEU A 78 -0.43 -4.60 7.20
C LEU A 78 -1.22 -4.18 5.96
N PHE A 79 -0.65 -3.29 5.14
CA PHE A 79 -1.21 -2.92 3.85
C PHE A 79 -0.47 -3.63 2.71
N THR A 80 -1.21 -4.19 1.76
CA THR A 80 -0.66 -5.03 0.67
C THR A 80 -0.49 -4.30 -0.66
N GLY A 81 -0.04 -3.03 -0.62
CA GLY A 81 0.20 -2.20 -1.82
C GLY A 81 -1.00 -1.38 -2.30
N ASP A 82 -0.80 -0.74 -3.45
CA ASP A 82 -1.76 0.05 -4.22
C ASP A 82 -2.38 1.22 -3.43
N TYR A 83 -1.50 2.11 -2.98
CA TYR A 83 -1.83 3.31 -2.21
C TYR A 83 -2.34 4.46 -3.11
N VAL A 84 -1.93 4.45 -4.37
CA VAL A 84 -2.05 5.59 -5.30
C VAL A 84 -2.88 5.25 -6.55
N ASP A 85 -2.99 6.24 -7.46
CA ASP A 85 -3.62 6.13 -8.79
C ASP A 85 -5.15 5.91 -8.78
N ARG A 86 -5.70 5.50 -9.94
CA ARG A 86 -7.13 5.39 -10.31
C ARG A 86 -7.86 6.73 -10.48
N GLY A 87 -7.15 7.85 -10.42
CA GLY A 87 -7.69 9.17 -10.67
C GLY A 87 -8.38 9.34 -12.03
N PHE A 88 -7.81 8.74 -13.08
CA PHE A 88 -8.12 9.10 -14.47
C PHE A 88 -9.52 8.67 -14.96
N PHE A 89 -10.01 7.48 -14.56
CA PHE A 89 -11.24 6.91 -15.13
C PHE A 89 -12.52 7.71 -14.83
N ILE A 90 -12.50 8.57 -13.81
CA ILE A 90 -13.63 9.43 -13.43
C ILE A 90 -13.55 10.83 -14.10
N TYR A 91 -12.36 11.30 -14.48
CA TYR A 91 -12.18 12.64 -15.09
C TYR A 91 -12.95 12.82 -16.39
N PHE A 92 -13.15 11.76 -17.19
CA PHE A 92 -13.88 11.84 -18.45
C PHE A 92 -15.41 11.88 -18.31
N GLN A 93 -15.97 11.50 -17.16
CA GLN A 93 -17.42 11.49 -16.95
C GLN A 93 -17.92 12.67 -16.09
N ILE A 94 -17.04 13.32 -15.32
CA ILE A 94 -17.41 14.32 -14.31
C ILE A 94 -17.10 15.78 -14.70
N GLN A 95 -16.60 16.06 -15.92
CA GLN A 95 -16.54 17.45 -16.43
C GLN A 95 -17.90 18.18 -16.47
N ILE A 96 -19.03 17.47 -16.32
CA ILE A 96 -20.38 18.03 -16.26
C ILE A 96 -20.79 18.49 -14.83
N ILE A 97 -20.11 18.05 -13.75
CA ILE A 97 -20.51 18.36 -12.36
C ILE A 97 -19.39 19.07 -11.57
N ASN A 98 -19.19 20.34 -11.94
CA ASN A 98 -18.56 21.40 -11.13
C ASN A 98 -17.12 21.21 -10.60
N TYR A 99 -16.50 22.35 -10.24
CA TYR A 99 -15.21 22.49 -9.56
C TYR A 99 -15.14 21.88 -8.13
N LEU A 100 -16.09 21.03 -7.77
CA LEU A 100 -16.29 20.48 -6.42
C LEU A 100 -15.83 19.02 -6.25
N TYR A 101 -15.39 18.36 -7.33
CA TYR A 101 -14.74 17.06 -7.19
C TYR A 101 -13.31 17.24 -6.63
N GLN A 102 -13.19 17.03 -5.32
CA GLN A 102 -11.95 16.75 -4.61
C GLN A 102 -11.45 15.34 -5.00
N GLY A 103 -11.22 15.14 -6.30
CA GLY A 103 -10.88 13.85 -6.89
C GLY A 103 -9.55 13.34 -6.33
N PHE A 104 -9.58 12.05 -5.97
CA PHE A 104 -8.48 11.15 -5.55
C PHE A 104 -7.31 11.81 -4.84
N SER A 105 -7.19 11.48 -3.56
CA SER A 105 -6.21 12.05 -2.62
C SER A 105 -5.07 11.07 -2.40
N SER A 106 -4.44 10.62 -3.50
CA SER A 106 -3.36 9.64 -3.47
C SER A 106 -2.17 10.15 -2.66
N ILE A 107 -1.83 11.43 -2.84
CA ILE A 107 -0.73 12.08 -2.12
C ILE A 107 -1.01 12.11 -0.62
N GLU A 108 -2.22 12.41 -0.19
CA GLU A 108 -2.62 12.36 1.21
C GLU A 108 -2.63 10.92 1.76
N CYS A 109 -3.10 9.94 0.99
CA CYS A 109 -3.10 8.52 1.39
C CYS A 109 -1.68 8.02 1.65
N VAL A 110 -0.78 8.15 0.66
CA VAL A 110 0.60 7.69 0.79
C VAL A 110 1.37 8.50 1.84
N SER A 111 1.12 9.82 1.95
CA SER A 111 1.69 10.64 3.01
C SER A 111 1.25 10.18 4.40
N LEU A 112 -0.02 9.80 4.58
CA LEU A 112 -0.54 9.32 5.86
C LEU A 112 0.07 7.96 6.22
N LEU A 113 0.08 7.01 5.27
CA LEU A 113 0.67 5.69 5.48
C LEU A 113 2.18 5.78 5.79
N PHE A 114 2.94 6.61 5.05
CA PHE A 114 4.36 6.82 5.32
C PHE A 114 4.58 7.56 6.64
N SER A 115 3.75 8.55 6.99
CA SER A 115 3.87 9.24 8.28
C SER A 115 3.63 8.30 9.45
N LEU A 116 2.62 7.42 9.34
CA LEU A 116 2.35 6.38 10.33
C LEU A 116 3.46 5.31 10.36
N LYS A 117 4.06 4.93 9.21
CA LYS A 117 5.22 4.04 9.14
C LYS A 117 6.45 4.62 9.84
N VAL A 118 6.76 5.90 9.59
CA VAL A 118 7.88 6.59 10.26
C VAL A 118 7.61 6.76 11.76
N ARG A 119 6.34 6.98 12.15
CA ARG A 119 5.96 7.19 13.55
C ARG A 119 5.88 5.90 14.37
N TYR A 120 5.51 4.79 13.74
CA TYR A 120 5.25 3.48 14.35
C TYR A 120 5.78 2.33 13.46
N PRO A 121 7.12 2.23 13.26
CA PRO A 121 7.71 1.28 12.30
C PRO A 121 7.39 -0.20 12.59
N ASP A 122 7.23 -0.56 13.86
CA ASP A 122 6.88 -1.92 14.32
C ASP A 122 5.36 -2.22 14.33
N ARG A 123 4.53 -1.26 13.89
CA ARG A 123 3.05 -1.34 13.94
C ARG A 123 2.40 -1.22 12.57
N ILE A 124 3.04 -0.47 11.67
CA ILE A 124 2.62 -0.31 10.28
C ILE A 124 3.57 -1.11 9.39
N PHE A 125 3.02 -2.05 8.64
CA PHE A 125 3.72 -2.81 7.62
C PHE A 125 3.12 -2.43 6.26
N LEU A 126 3.99 -2.08 5.31
CA LEU A 126 3.60 -1.67 3.95
C LEU A 126 4.36 -2.56 2.98
N THR A 127 3.67 -3.22 2.05
CA THR A 127 4.33 -3.88 0.92
C THR A 127 4.15 -3.07 -0.37
N ARG A 128 4.86 -3.41 -1.43
CA ARG A 128 4.71 -2.80 -2.75
C ARG A 128 3.49 -3.38 -3.47
N GLY A 129 2.69 -2.55 -4.12
CA GLY A 129 1.71 -2.95 -5.13
C GLY A 129 2.23 -2.66 -6.54
N ASN A 130 1.43 -2.96 -7.57
CA ASN A 130 1.82 -2.68 -8.96
C ASN A 130 1.64 -1.20 -9.35
N HIS A 131 0.83 -0.45 -8.60
CA HIS A 131 0.72 1.00 -8.74
C HIS A 131 1.87 1.76 -8.07
N GLU A 132 2.68 1.14 -7.20
CA GLU A 132 3.91 1.75 -6.65
C GLU A 132 5.10 1.64 -7.64
N SER A 133 4.92 2.18 -8.85
CA SER A 133 5.90 2.19 -9.94
C SER A 133 5.89 3.55 -10.66
N ARG A 134 6.98 3.91 -11.34
CA ARG A 134 7.03 5.13 -12.17
C ARG A 134 6.15 4.99 -13.40
N THR A 135 6.17 3.81 -14.02
CA THR A 135 5.41 3.50 -15.24
C THR A 135 3.90 3.59 -15.03
N THR A 136 3.38 3.00 -13.95
CA THR A 136 1.95 3.03 -13.61
C THR A 136 1.52 4.45 -13.20
N THR A 137 2.26 5.10 -12.31
CA THR A 137 1.88 6.43 -11.78
C THR A 137 1.89 7.57 -12.80
N GLN A 138 2.64 7.44 -13.90
CA GLN A 138 2.59 8.37 -15.03
C GLN A 138 1.32 8.23 -15.88
N VAL A 139 0.63 7.08 -15.84
CA VAL A 139 -0.53 6.78 -16.69
C VAL A 139 -1.85 6.92 -15.92
N TYR A 140 -1.88 6.56 -14.63
CA TYR A 140 -3.14 6.42 -13.87
C TYR A 140 -3.45 7.58 -12.91
N GLY A 141 -2.66 8.66 -12.94
CA GLY A 141 -3.02 9.98 -12.44
C GLY A 141 -2.22 10.50 -11.24
N PHE A 142 -1.40 9.68 -10.57
CA PHE A 142 -0.59 10.16 -9.44
C PHE A 142 0.45 11.22 -9.84
N TYR A 143 1.05 11.08 -11.03
CA TYR A 143 1.94 12.09 -11.60
C TYR A 143 1.22 13.44 -11.78
N ASP A 144 0.05 13.43 -12.43
CA ASP A 144 -0.75 14.64 -12.67
C ASP A 144 -1.26 15.26 -11.36
N GLU A 145 -1.62 14.44 -10.37
CA GLU A 145 -1.98 14.90 -9.02
C GLU A 145 -0.82 15.67 -8.37
N SER A 146 0.42 15.15 -8.47
CA SER A 146 1.63 15.82 -7.96
C SER A 146 1.87 17.14 -8.67
N VAL A 147 1.89 17.16 -10.00
CA VAL A 147 2.14 18.38 -10.78
C VAL A 147 1.05 19.42 -10.51
N ARG A 148 -0.22 19.01 -10.38
CA ARG A 148 -1.34 19.90 -10.06
C ARG A 148 -1.29 20.48 -8.64
N LYS A 149 -0.88 19.71 -7.63
CA LYS A 149 -0.83 20.16 -6.22
C LYS A 149 0.41 20.99 -5.88
N TYR A 150 1.55 20.72 -6.52
CA TYR A 150 2.84 21.35 -6.19
C TYR A 150 3.44 22.22 -7.32
N GLY A 151 2.79 22.27 -8.49
CA GLY A 151 3.28 23.00 -9.67
C GLY A 151 4.48 22.36 -10.36
N ASN A 152 4.96 21.20 -9.86
CA ASN A 152 6.15 20.51 -10.35
C ASN A 152 6.13 19.01 -9.99
N ALA A 153 7.06 18.24 -10.56
CA ALA A 153 7.11 16.78 -10.43
C ALA A 153 8.03 16.26 -9.28
N ASN A 154 8.55 17.12 -8.40
CA ASN A 154 9.47 16.69 -7.34
C ASN A 154 8.81 15.75 -6.33
N VAL A 155 7.58 16.03 -5.92
CA VAL A 155 6.83 15.16 -4.98
C VAL A 155 6.62 13.76 -5.54
N TRP A 156 6.22 13.63 -6.82
CA TRP A 156 6.17 12.34 -7.52
C TRP A 156 7.52 11.62 -7.53
N LYS A 157 8.65 12.32 -7.78
CA LYS A 157 10.00 11.72 -7.69
C LYS A 157 10.31 11.22 -6.28
N TYR A 158 10.01 12.02 -5.26
CA TYR A 158 10.26 11.64 -3.86
C TYR A 158 9.47 10.40 -3.45
N PHE A 159 8.22 10.24 -3.89
CA PHE A 159 7.44 9.03 -3.61
C PHE A 159 7.91 7.82 -4.42
N THR A 160 8.13 7.96 -5.73
CA THR A 160 8.62 6.85 -6.57
C THR A 160 10.00 6.34 -6.16
N GLU A 161 10.88 7.21 -5.64
CA GLU A 161 12.13 6.78 -4.99
C GLU A 161 11.95 5.98 -3.69
N VAL A 162 10.84 6.15 -2.96
CA VAL A 162 10.54 5.36 -1.75
C VAL A 162 9.90 4.03 -2.12
N PHE A 163 9.09 4.00 -3.20
CA PHE A 163 8.41 2.80 -3.68
C PHE A 163 9.36 1.65 -3.98
N ASP A 164 10.57 1.95 -4.48
CA ASP A 164 11.62 0.95 -4.71
C ASP A 164 12.10 0.26 -3.42
N TYR A 165 11.89 0.85 -2.24
CA TYR A 165 12.31 0.28 -0.96
C TYR A 165 11.22 -0.54 -0.27
N LEU A 166 9.96 -0.49 -0.74
CA LEU A 166 8.84 -1.23 -0.14
C LEU A 166 9.07 -2.76 -0.24
N PRO A 167 8.97 -3.51 0.87
CA PRO A 167 8.92 -4.98 0.86
C PRO A 167 7.98 -5.54 -0.20
N LEU A 168 8.35 -6.61 -0.90
CA LEU A 168 7.51 -7.21 -1.94
C LEU A 168 6.33 -8.00 -1.35
N THR A 169 6.53 -8.61 -0.19
CA THR A 169 5.59 -9.55 0.44
C THR A 169 5.73 -9.52 1.96
N SER A 170 4.84 -10.23 2.67
CA SER A 170 4.89 -10.38 4.12
C SER A 170 4.43 -11.77 4.58
N LEU A 171 4.81 -12.14 5.80
CA LEU A 171 4.49 -13.43 6.40
C LEU A 171 3.97 -13.23 7.83
N VAL A 172 2.65 -13.32 8.01
CA VAL A 172 2.01 -13.17 9.33
C VAL A 172 2.09 -14.49 10.11
N GLU A 173 2.56 -14.43 11.35
CA GLU A 173 2.69 -15.59 12.27
C GLU A 173 3.48 -16.78 11.71
N GLY A 174 4.37 -16.54 10.74
CA GLY A 174 5.11 -17.59 10.04
C GLY A 174 4.24 -18.52 9.17
N LYS A 175 2.97 -18.15 8.93
CA LYS A 175 1.93 -19.07 8.38
C LYS A 175 1.12 -18.48 7.24
N ILE A 176 0.79 -17.18 7.30
CA ILE A 176 -0.07 -16.52 6.33
C ILE A 176 0.84 -15.69 5.42
N PHE A 177 1.01 -16.13 4.18
CA PHE A 177 1.81 -15.43 3.19
C PHE A 177 0.93 -14.41 2.46
N CYS A 178 1.29 -13.13 2.56
CA CYS A 178 0.56 -12.02 1.97
C CYS A 178 1.42 -11.33 0.92
N LEU A 179 0.82 -11.15 -0.26
CA LEU A 179 1.41 -10.55 -1.44
C LEU A 179 0.32 -9.73 -2.14
N HIS A 180 0.73 -8.83 -3.04
CA HIS A 180 -0.20 -8.00 -3.79
C HIS A 180 -0.88 -8.77 -4.94
N GLY A 181 -0.07 -9.28 -5.89
CA GLY A 181 -0.55 -10.04 -7.06
C GLY A 181 -0.68 -11.55 -6.80
N GLY A 182 0.28 -12.30 -7.35
CA GLY A 182 0.24 -13.78 -7.42
C GLY A 182 1.61 -14.43 -7.24
N LEU A 183 1.66 -15.76 -7.39
CA LEU A 183 2.91 -16.51 -7.25
C LEU A 183 3.69 -16.51 -8.57
N SER A 184 5.01 -16.33 -8.52
CA SER A 184 5.88 -16.56 -9.67
C SER A 184 6.12 -18.07 -9.88
N PRO A 185 6.06 -18.58 -11.12
CA PRO A 185 6.54 -19.93 -11.44
C PRO A 185 8.07 -20.07 -11.29
N SER A 186 8.80 -18.96 -11.08
CA SER A 186 10.26 -18.94 -10.88
C SER A 186 10.67 -18.92 -9.39
N LEU A 187 9.71 -19.03 -8.46
CA LEU A 187 9.94 -18.88 -7.01
C LEU A 187 9.36 -20.05 -6.19
N ASP A 188 10.19 -21.06 -5.93
CA ASP A 188 9.78 -22.23 -5.13
C ASP A 188 9.79 -21.98 -3.61
N THR A 189 10.50 -20.94 -3.12
CA THR A 189 10.71 -20.72 -1.68
C THR A 189 10.65 -19.24 -1.27
N LEU A 190 10.33 -18.99 0.00
CA LEU A 190 10.40 -17.65 0.60
C LEU A 190 11.83 -17.10 0.62
N ASP A 191 12.86 -17.95 0.70
CA ASP A 191 14.25 -17.50 0.67
C ASP A 191 14.66 -16.99 -0.72
N SER A 192 14.12 -17.56 -1.80
CA SER A 192 14.25 -17.03 -3.16
C SER A 192 13.69 -15.60 -3.24
N ILE A 193 12.55 -15.33 -2.60
CA ILE A 193 11.94 -13.98 -2.55
C ILE A 193 12.81 -13.00 -1.75
N ARG A 194 13.40 -13.45 -0.64
CA ARG A 194 14.33 -12.64 0.19
C ARG A 194 15.58 -12.20 -0.55
N GLN A 195 15.98 -12.92 -1.60
CA GLN A 195 17.18 -12.64 -2.39
C GLN A 195 16.95 -11.75 -3.61
N LEU A 196 15.70 -11.42 -3.96
CA LEU A 196 15.40 -10.50 -5.06
C LEU A 196 15.97 -9.10 -4.80
N ASP A 197 16.58 -8.49 -5.80
CA ASP A 197 16.87 -7.06 -5.75
C ASP A 197 15.58 -6.27 -5.99
N ARG A 198 15.00 -5.70 -4.93
CA ARG A 198 13.76 -4.92 -5.01
C ARG A 198 13.97 -3.45 -5.36
N VAL A 199 15.20 -2.92 -5.22
CA VAL A 199 15.48 -1.46 -5.22
C VAL A 199 15.65 -0.94 -6.63
N GLN A 200 14.62 -1.15 -7.43
CA GLN A 200 14.53 -0.81 -8.85
C GLN A 200 13.06 -0.59 -9.25
N GLU A 201 12.85 -0.01 -10.44
CA GLU A 201 11.55 -0.02 -11.10
C GLU A 201 11.08 -1.47 -11.33
N ILE A 202 9.77 -1.72 -11.28
CA ILE A 202 9.21 -3.06 -11.52
C ILE A 202 9.61 -3.53 -12.94
N PRO A 203 10.32 -4.66 -13.11
CA PRO A 203 10.64 -5.20 -14.42
C PRO A 203 9.38 -5.57 -15.22
N GLN A 204 9.48 -5.61 -16.56
CA GLN A 204 8.35 -6.03 -17.40
C GLN A 204 8.02 -7.53 -17.28
N GLU A 205 8.98 -8.35 -16.86
CA GLU A 205 8.83 -9.81 -16.72
C GLU A 205 9.66 -10.34 -15.54
N GLY A 206 9.40 -11.59 -15.15
CA GLY A 206 10.15 -12.31 -14.12
C GLY A 206 9.60 -12.13 -12.69
N PRO A 207 10.28 -12.69 -11.68
CA PRO A 207 9.68 -13.00 -10.38
C PRO A 207 9.16 -11.79 -9.60
N MET A 208 9.76 -10.62 -9.76
CA MET A 208 9.26 -9.38 -9.13
C MET A 208 8.04 -8.81 -9.86
N CYS A 209 7.94 -8.99 -11.18
CA CYS A 209 6.74 -8.66 -11.94
C CYS A 209 5.59 -9.57 -11.50
N ASP A 210 5.81 -10.89 -11.50
CA ASP A 210 4.79 -11.89 -11.14
C ASP A 210 4.19 -11.65 -9.73
N LEU A 211 5.03 -11.39 -8.73
CA LEU A 211 4.59 -11.10 -7.35
C LEU A 211 3.65 -9.89 -7.22
N LEU A 212 3.70 -8.97 -8.18
CA LEU A 212 2.93 -7.74 -8.21
C LEU A 212 1.81 -7.74 -9.28
N TRP A 213 1.92 -8.53 -10.34
CA TRP A 213 1.00 -8.49 -11.48
C TRP A 213 0.23 -9.79 -11.75
N SER A 214 0.65 -10.94 -11.22
CA SER A 214 -0.02 -12.21 -11.54
C SER A 214 -1.39 -12.34 -10.88
N ASP A 215 -2.42 -12.57 -11.68
CA ASP A 215 -3.72 -13.04 -11.22
C ASP A 215 -3.76 -14.57 -11.17
N PRO A 216 -4.61 -15.18 -10.31
CA PRO A 216 -4.81 -16.62 -10.31
C PRO A 216 -5.66 -17.08 -11.51
N ASP A 217 -5.18 -18.10 -12.24
CA ASP A 217 -5.99 -18.81 -13.22
C ASP A 217 -7.21 -19.49 -12.58
N ASN A 218 -8.27 -19.69 -13.38
CA ASN A 218 -9.54 -20.34 -12.99
C ASN A 218 -9.39 -21.87 -12.78
N ILE A 219 -8.48 -22.29 -11.90
CA ILE A 219 -8.17 -23.71 -11.61
C ILE A 219 -8.98 -24.18 -10.40
N SER A 220 -9.89 -25.13 -10.65
CA SER A 220 -10.75 -25.73 -9.64
C SER A 220 -9.95 -26.47 -8.56
N GLY A 221 -10.05 -26.01 -7.32
CA GLY A 221 -9.36 -26.58 -6.15
C GLY A 221 -8.75 -25.54 -5.23
N PHE A 222 -8.41 -24.36 -5.77
CA PHE A 222 -7.99 -23.19 -5.01
C PHE A 222 -9.10 -22.13 -5.06
N PHE A 223 -9.59 -21.71 -3.89
CA PHE A 223 -10.59 -20.64 -3.77
C PHE A 223 -9.90 -19.35 -3.29
N PHE A 224 -9.92 -18.32 -4.12
CA PHE A 224 -9.29 -17.03 -3.88
C PHE A 224 -10.33 -15.92 -3.65
N PHE A 225 -9.91 -14.85 -2.99
CA PHE A 225 -10.62 -13.57 -2.92
C PHE A 225 -9.58 -12.43 -3.01
N LEU A 226 -9.70 -11.47 -3.92
CA LEU A 226 -8.64 -10.57 -4.43
C LEU A 226 -8.23 -9.35 -3.47
N PHE A 227 -8.64 -8.02 -3.59
CA PHE A 227 -9.00 -7.04 -2.47
C PHE A 227 -9.78 -5.67 -2.77
N TYR A 228 -11.14 -5.60 -2.96
CA TYR A 228 -11.94 -4.35 -3.32
C TYR A 228 -13.02 -4.02 -2.26
N PHE A 229 -13.54 -2.79 -2.34
CA PHE A 229 -14.29 -2.10 -1.32
C PHE A 229 -15.75 -2.57 -1.14
N PHE A 230 -16.04 -3.33 -0.08
CA PHE A 230 -17.02 -2.92 0.96
C PHE A 230 -17.13 -3.92 2.13
N LEU A 231 -17.36 -3.34 3.32
CA LEU A 231 -18.00 -3.93 4.51
C LEU A 231 -17.38 -5.17 5.20
N PHE A 232 -16.75 -4.90 6.35
CA PHE A 232 -16.89 -5.55 7.67
C PHE A 232 -17.44 -6.99 7.82
N LEU A 233 -16.89 -7.72 8.82
CA LEU A 233 -17.14 -9.10 9.32
C LEU A 233 -16.07 -10.10 8.82
N PHE A 234 -15.17 -10.68 9.62
CA PHE A 234 -15.14 -10.99 11.07
C PHE A 234 -16.17 -12.00 11.59
N PHE A 235 -16.90 -12.71 10.71
CA PHE A 235 -17.69 -13.89 11.12
C PHE A 235 -17.06 -15.18 10.57
N ARG A 236 -16.74 -16.10 11.50
CA ARG A 236 -16.29 -17.49 11.27
C ARG A 236 -14.89 -17.72 10.67
N MET A 237 -13.86 -17.24 11.37
CA MET A 237 -12.51 -17.85 11.27
C MET A 237 -12.45 -19.30 11.83
N GLU A 238 -13.49 -19.77 12.55
CA GLU A 238 -13.44 -21.06 13.28
C GLU A 238 -13.73 -22.34 12.47
N LYS A 239 -14.31 -22.28 11.26
CA LYS A 239 -14.77 -23.50 10.55
C LYS A 239 -14.01 -23.89 9.29
N ILE A 240 -13.06 -23.08 8.84
CA ILE A 240 -12.14 -23.42 7.76
C ILE A 240 -10.74 -23.36 8.37
N ALA A 241 -10.36 -24.42 9.09
CA ALA A 241 -9.08 -24.52 9.80
C ALA A 241 -8.41 -25.92 9.66
N SER A 242 -9.04 -26.86 8.94
CA SER A 242 -8.92 -28.28 9.25
C SER A 242 -8.21 -29.19 8.23
N ARG A 243 -7.77 -28.71 7.06
CA ARG A 243 -7.15 -29.59 6.03
C ARG A 243 -5.87 -29.14 5.33
N CYS A 244 -5.53 -27.86 5.30
CA CYS A 244 -4.20 -27.37 4.87
C CYS A 244 -3.69 -26.33 5.88
N ARG A 245 -2.42 -26.38 6.28
CA ARG A 245 -1.87 -25.58 7.41
C ARG A 245 -1.47 -24.12 7.05
N ILE A 246 -2.14 -23.49 6.08
CA ILE A 246 -1.89 -22.11 5.59
C ILE A 246 -3.24 -21.47 5.23
N TYR A 247 -3.46 -20.17 5.51
CA TYR A 247 -4.79 -19.53 5.45
C TYR A 247 -4.85 -18.03 5.01
N PHE A 248 -5.91 -17.69 4.24
CA PHE A 248 -6.62 -16.39 4.04
C PHE A 248 -6.30 -15.42 2.84
N ARG A 249 -7.37 -14.77 2.31
CA ARG A 249 -7.45 -13.65 1.30
C ARG A 249 -8.92 -13.07 1.25
N ILE A 250 -9.23 -11.81 0.87
CA ILE A 250 -10.62 -11.18 0.71
C ILE A 250 -10.66 -10.08 -0.41
N ARG A 251 -11.81 -9.86 -1.16
CA ARG A 251 -12.20 -8.73 -2.10
C ARG A 251 -13.74 -8.67 -2.19
N ASN A 252 -14.36 -7.55 -2.63
CA ASN A 252 -15.11 -7.56 -3.90
C ASN A 252 -15.55 -6.20 -4.49
N ILE A 253 -15.48 -6.17 -5.83
CA ILE A 253 -16.01 -5.22 -6.85
C ILE A 253 -15.53 -3.75 -6.78
#